data_AF-A0AB37W5D6-F1
#
_entry.id   AF-A0AB37W5D6-F1
#
_cell.length_a   1.000
_cell.length_b   1.000
_cell.length_c   1.000
_cell.angle_alpha   90.00
_cell.angle_beta   90.00
_cell.angle_gamma   90.00
#
_symmetry.space_group_name_H-M   'P 1'
#
loop_
_entity.id
_entity.type
_entity.pdbx_description
1 polymer ?
#
loop_
_entity_poly.entity_id
_entity_poly.type
_entity_poly.pdbx_seq_one_letter_code
_entity_poly.pdbx_strand_id
1 'polypeptide(L)'
;MKLTLVTLSAVVASTTTASPLVLEPRQQCSTSWSYPYTGRAPPGNYKAFNLASCTVQLSFNKDQYVGVQWAFEATYADGSRAELKPFRDFNSFGVSDTFYPYLGNNFLTRYPGNSAFTAVHEFSSVCKNGQAPISWRFYTTSGTANGCYTTGQIQAVGGVSRPAKVTGVSLRRNNDAGDFEVAWSPVSRAVAYSVIVQYPTGTDEVGNPYTNVRGARVQGSSTSVATTTRRQDVQRKAIVHAVDSQGVWSLTSDVQAVAASW
;
A
#
# COMPACT_ATOMS: atom_id res chain seq x y z
N MET A 1 -0.30 51.61 -43.23
CA MET A 1 0.23 50.38 -42.61
C MET A 1 0.34 50.61 -41.12
N LYS A 2 -0.50 49.95 -40.32
CA LYS A 2 -0.42 49.96 -38.84
C LYS A 2 0.44 48.77 -38.42
N LEU A 3 1.60 49.04 -37.79
CA LEU A 3 2.42 48.01 -37.14
C LEU A 3 1.82 47.73 -35.77
N THR A 4 1.32 46.51 -35.57
CA THR A 4 0.84 46.04 -34.26
C THR A 4 2.01 45.35 -33.57
N LEU A 5 2.55 45.97 -32.52
CA LEU A 5 3.59 45.40 -31.66
C LEU A 5 2.93 44.35 -30.75
N VAL A 6 3.28 43.08 -30.90
CA VAL A 6 2.86 42.00 -29.99
C VAL A 6 3.93 41.86 -28.91
N THR A 7 3.62 42.34 -27.71
CA THR A 7 4.41 42.12 -26.51
C THR A 7 4.22 40.67 -26.03
N LEU A 8 5.24 39.83 -26.19
CA LEU A 8 5.30 38.52 -25.52
C LEU A 8 5.65 38.72 -24.04
N SER A 9 4.67 38.52 -23.16
CA SER A 9 4.92 38.38 -21.73
C SER A 9 5.55 37.01 -21.46
N ALA A 10 6.85 36.98 -21.17
CA ALA A 10 7.53 35.78 -20.66
C ALA A 10 7.04 35.48 -19.24
N VAL A 11 6.21 34.44 -19.10
CA VAL A 11 5.82 33.90 -17.79
C VAL A 11 7.02 33.12 -17.26
N VAL A 12 7.76 33.72 -16.33
CA VAL A 12 8.78 33.02 -15.56
C VAL A 12 8.04 32.04 -14.64
N ALA A 13 8.04 30.77 -15.00
CA ALA A 13 7.54 29.70 -14.14
C ALA A 13 8.46 29.61 -12.91
N SER A 14 8.02 30.19 -11.80
CA SER A 14 8.66 30.00 -10.50
C SER A 14 8.53 28.53 -10.11
N THR A 15 9.56 27.74 -10.40
CA THR A 15 9.72 26.42 -9.79
C THR A 15 9.98 26.64 -8.31
N THR A 16 8.95 26.52 -7.49
CA THR A 16 9.11 26.37 -6.04
C THR A 16 9.80 25.03 -5.79
N THR A 17 11.12 25.03 -5.87
CA THR A 17 11.95 23.96 -5.32
C THR A 17 11.72 23.96 -3.81
N ALA A 18 10.82 23.11 -3.35
CA ALA A 18 10.70 22.81 -1.93
C ALA A 18 12.07 22.29 -1.47
N SER A 19 12.78 23.11 -0.69
CA SER A 19 14.02 22.68 -0.06
C SER A 19 13.72 21.42 0.76
N PRO A 20 14.50 20.33 0.60
CA PRO A 20 14.31 19.16 1.43
C PRO A 20 14.49 19.59 2.88
N LEU A 21 13.47 19.35 3.70
CA LEU A 21 13.52 19.61 5.14
C LEU A 21 14.74 18.84 5.68
N VAL A 22 15.78 19.55 6.10
CA VAL A 22 16.94 18.94 6.76
C VAL A 22 16.42 18.41 8.09
N LEU A 23 16.27 17.09 8.16
CA LEU A 23 15.84 16.42 9.38
C LEU A 23 16.93 16.60 10.45
N GLU A 24 16.56 17.23 11.56
CA GLU A 24 17.35 17.24 12.80
C GLU A 24 17.86 15.81 13.13
N PRO A 25 19.04 15.65 13.73
CA PRO A 25 19.53 14.35 14.19
C PRO A 25 18.50 13.72 15.12
N ARG A 26 17.79 12.70 14.65
CA ARG A 26 16.73 12.04 15.43
C ARG A 26 17.28 11.53 16.76
N GLN A 27 16.48 11.69 17.82
CA GLN A 27 16.57 10.84 19.00
C GLN A 27 16.73 9.38 18.52
N GLN A 28 17.73 8.68 19.05
CA GLN A 28 18.11 7.35 18.59
C GLN A 28 16.92 6.38 18.70
N CYS A 29 16.22 6.13 17.59
CA CYS A 29 15.18 5.10 17.54
C CYS A 29 15.82 3.72 17.65
N SER A 30 15.11 2.82 18.33
CA SER A 30 15.54 1.43 18.46
C SER A 30 15.57 0.74 17.09
N THR A 31 16.59 -0.08 16.84
CA THR A 31 16.61 -1.02 15.71
C THR A 31 15.98 -2.36 16.06
N SER A 32 15.65 -2.57 17.34
CA SER A 32 14.92 -3.73 17.84
C SER A 32 13.43 -3.42 17.90
N TRP A 33 12.63 -4.32 17.34
CA TRP A 33 11.17 -4.22 17.38
C TRP A 33 10.61 -4.75 18.70
N SER A 34 9.66 -4.02 19.29
CA SER A 34 8.87 -4.50 20.43
C SER A 34 7.43 -4.01 20.33
N TYR A 35 6.49 -4.94 20.53
CA TYR A 35 5.10 -4.61 20.76
C TYR A 35 4.84 -4.48 22.27
N PRO A 36 3.87 -3.65 22.68
CA PRO A 36 3.36 -3.66 24.05
C PRO A 36 2.58 -4.95 24.40
N TYR A 37 2.30 -5.81 23.41
CA TYR A 37 1.50 -7.03 23.58
C TYR A 37 2.19 -8.24 22.92
N THR A 38 2.11 -9.42 23.56
CA THR A 38 2.69 -10.67 23.07
C THR A 38 1.90 -11.24 21.87
N GLY A 39 2.55 -12.07 21.04
CA GLY A 39 1.88 -12.83 19.96
C GLY A 39 1.68 -12.08 18.63
N ARG A 40 2.29 -10.91 18.43
CA ARG A 40 2.22 -10.13 17.19
C ARG A 40 3.47 -10.30 16.35
N ALA A 41 3.31 -10.43 15.03
CA ALA A 41 4.42 -10.58 14.09
C ALA A 41 5.23 -9.28 13.96
N PRO A 42 6.55 -9.28 14.21
CA PRO A 42 7.38 -8.11 13.99
C PRO A 42 7.40 -7.73 12.50
N PRO A 43 7.58 -6.44 12.18
CA PRO A 43 7.72 -6.01 10.82
C PRO A 43 9.03 -6.52 10.22
N GLY A 44 9.02 -6.81 8.92
CA GLY A 44 10.13 -7.44 8.23
C GLY A 44 9.93 -7.52 6.73
N ASN A 45 10.85 -8.20 6.03
CA ASN A 45 10.78 -8.39 4.56
C ASN A 45 10.61 -7.07 3.78
N TYR A 46 11.36 -6.05 4.19
CA TYR A 46 11.34 -4.74 3.59
C TYR A 46 11.87 -4.76 2.16
N LYS A 47 11.14 -4.13 1.24
CA LYS A 47 11.52 -3.97 -0.16
C LYS A 47 11.27 -2.54 -0.60
N ALA A 48 12.15 -2.04 -1.48
CA ALA A 48 12.02 -0.74 -2.11
C ALA A 48 12.33 -0.86 -3.60
N PHE A 49 11.39 -0.44 -4.44
CA PHE A 49 11.48 -0.55 -5.89
C PHE A 49 11.36 0.82 -6.54
N ASN A 50 12.40 1.22 -7.27
CA ASN A 50 12.39 2.42 -8.10
C ASN A 50 11.81 2.06 -9.47
N LEU A 51 10.68 2.68 -9.78
CA LEU A 51 9.93 2.48 -11.01
C LEU A 51 10.12 3.70 -11.93
N ALA A 52 9.59 3.60 -13.15
CA ALA A 52 9.62 4.70 -14.11
C ALA A 52 8.97 5.98 -13.54
N SER A 53 9.34 7.13 -14.11
CA SER A 53 8.75 8.43 -13.80
C SER A 53 8.83 8.81 -12.32
N CYS A 54 9.93 8.46 -11.65
CA CYS A 54 10.16 8.81 -10.25
C CYS A 54 9.06 8.29 -9.32
N THR A 55 8.49 7.13 -9.65
CA THR A 55 7.56 6.42 -8.80
C THR A 55 8.31 5.36 -8.00
N VAL A 56 7.84 5.09 -6.78
CA VAL A 56 8.43 4.07 -5.91
C VAL A 56 7.32 3.21 -5.32
N GLN A 57 7.59 1.92 -5.21
CA GLN A 57 6.79 1.01 -4.41
C GLN A 57 7.63 0.49 -3.24
N LEU A 58 7.14 0.72 -2.03
CA LEU A 58 7.69 0.17 -0.81
C LEU A 58 6.75 -0.92 -0.31
N SER A 59 7.32 -2.03 0.16
CA SER A 59 6.52 -3.08 0.79
C SER A 59 7.22 -3.68 1.97
N PHE A 60 6.46 -4.12 2.96
CA PHE A 60 6.96 -4.86 4.10
C PHE A 60 5.85 -5.68 4.74
N ASN A 61 6.24 -6.71 5.49
CA ASN A 61 5.32 -7.46 6.31
C ASN A 61 5.16 -6.77 7.66
N LYS A 62 3.95 -6.72 8.20
CA LYS A 62 3.66 -6.24 9.56
C LYS A 62 2.39 -6.88 10.11
N ASP A 63 2.11 -6.66 11.39
CA ASP A 63 0.85 -7.10 11.99
C ASP A 63 -0.33 -6.13 11.76
N GLN A 64 -1.53 -6.55 12.18
CA GLN A 64 -2.78 -5.77 12.12
C GLN A 64 -2.98 -4.74 13.22
N TYR A 65 -1.95 -4.40 13.98
CA TYR A 65 -2.09 -3.41 15.03
C TYR A 65 -2.29 -2.01 14.42
N VAL A 66 -3.51 -1.47 14.60
CA VAL A 66 -3.90 -0.12 14.17
C VAL A 66 -3.10 0.97 14.91
N GLY A 67 -2.53 0.65 16.07
CA GLY A 67 -1.87 1.64 16.92
C GLY A 67 -0.50 2.12 16.44
N VAL A 68 0.11 1.47 15.44
CA VAL A 68 1.44 1.85 14.92
C VAL A 68 1.31 2.67 13.65
N GLN A 69 1.91 3.86 13.67
CA GLN A 69 2.06 4.72 12.50
C GLN A 69 3.43 4.57 11.87
N TRP A 70 3.48 4.45 10.54
CA TRP A 70 4.70 4.32 9.76
C TRP A 70 5.02 5.57 8.96
N ALA A 71 6.31 5.89 8.88
CA ALA A 71 6.84 6.93 8.02
C ALA A 71 8.09 6.44 7.28
N PHE A 72 8.40 7.12 6.16
CA PHE A 72 9.35 6.64 5.16
C PHE A 72 10.33 7.74 4.81
N GLU A 73 11.60 7.41 4.86
CA GLU A 73 12.68 8.32 4.55
C GLU A 73 13.49 7.79 3.37
N ALA A 74 13.64 8.62 2.34
CA ALA A 74 14.50 8.38 1.20
C ALA A 74 15.91 8.93 1.48
N THR A 75 16.93 8.22 1.01
CA THR A 75 18.32 8.72 0.91
C THR A 75 18.71 8.79 -0.56
N TYR A 76 19.28 9.92 -0.99
CA TYR A 76 19.73 10.17 -2.36
C TYR A 76 21.24 9.96 -2.51
N ALA A 77 21.72 9.92 -3.76
CA ALA A 77 23.12 9.67 -4.07
C ALA A 77 24.09 10.72 -3.48
N ASP A 78 23.63 11.95 -3.28
CA ASP A 78 24.38 13.04 -2.63
C ASP A 78 24.42 12.93 -1.09
N GLY A 79 23.86 11.84 -0.53
CA GLY A 79 23.77 11.62 0.92
C GLY A 79 22.63 12.36 1.59
N SER A 80 21.91 13.24 0.88
CA SER A 80 20.76 13.94 1.45
C SER A 80 19.60 12.98 1.73
N ARG A 81 18.78 13.35 2.71
CA ARG A 81 17.65 12.56 3.19
C ARG A 81 16.36 13.38 3.12
N ALA A 82 15.24 12.73 2.85
CA ALA A 82 13.93 13.37 2.87
C ALA A 82 12.87 12.40 3.38
N GLU A 83 12.00 12.88 4.28
CA GLU A 83 10.77 12.17 4.63
C GLU A 83 9.75 12.34 3.49
N LEU A 84 9.16 11.23 3.05
CA LEU A 84 8.18 11.20 1.97
C LEU A 84 6.88 10.55 2.44
N LYS A 85 5.75 11.04 1.91
CA LYS A 85 4.43 10.51 2.20
C LYS A 85 3.94 9.66 1.02
N PRO A 86 3.43 8.45 1.27
CA PRO A 86 2.85 7.66 0.20
C PRO A 86 1.52 8.24 -0.23
N PHE A 87 1.06 7.82 -1.40
CA PHE A 87 -0.31 7.97 -1.84
C PHE A 87 -1.27 7.36 -0.82
N ARG A 88 -2.39 8.06 -0.58
CA ARG A 88 -3.46 7.63 0.31
C ARG A 88 -4.79 7.86 -0.38
N ASP A 89 -5.65 6.85 -0.35
CA ASP A 89 -7.03 6.94 -0.81
C ASP A 89 -7.94 6.28 0.23
N PHE A 90 -8.71 7.09 0.93
CA PHE A 90 -9.64 6.63 1.96
C PHE A 90 -10.90 5.98 1.38
N ASN A 91 -11.14 6.12 0.07
CA ASN A 91 -12.27 5.51 -0.63
C ASN A 91 -11.92 4.14 -1.23
N SER A 92 -10.65 3.75 -1.18
CA SER A 92 -10.15 2.48 -1.70
C SER A 92 -9.49 1.66 -0.59
N PHE A 93 -9.59 0.34 -0.73
CA PHE A 93 -8.85 -0.62 0.07
C PHE A 93 -7.84 -1.38 -0.78
N GLY A 94 -7.42 -0.83 -1.92
CA GLY A 94 -6.37 -1.38 -2.78
C GLY A 94 -4.95 -0.94 -2.39
N VAL A 95 -4.80 0.19 -1.69
CA VAL A 95 -3.50 0.74 -1.27
C VAL A 95 -3.38 0.77 0.24
N SER A 96 -2.24 0.34 0.79
CA SER A 96 -2.04 0.36 2.23
C SER A 96 -2.01 1.79 2.76
N ASP A 97 -2.84 2.05 3.76
CA ASP A 97 -2.68 3.24 4.58
C ASP A 97 -1.54 3.06 5.61
N THR A 98 -0.88 4.15 5.97
CA THR A 98 0.25 4.15 6.92
C THR A 98 -0.19 3.97 8.37
N PHE A 99 -1.49 4.09 8.64
CA PHE A 99 -2.09 3.99 9.96
C PHE A 99 -3.22 2.95 10.00
N TYR A 100 -4.17 2.99 9.06
CA TYR A 100 -5.34 2.13 9.07
C TYR A 100 -5.06 0.76 8.42
N PRO A 101 -4.97 -0.34 9.19
CA PRO A 101 -4.68 -1.64 8.62
C PRO A 101 -5.82 -2.17 7.74
N TYR A 102 -7.03 -1.62 7.89
CA TYR A 102 -8.20 -2.01 7.11
C TYR A 102 -8.26 -1.38 5.72
N LEU A 103 -7.36 -0.45 5.40
CA LEU A 103 -7.19 0.11 4.07
C LEU A 103 -5.95 -0.53 3.43
N GLY A 104 -6.17 -1.39 2.42
CA GLY A 104 -5.18 -1.92 1.48
C GLY A 104 -3.98 -2.70 2.00
N ASN A 105 -4.14 -3.37 3.13
CA ASN A 105 -3.20 -4.42 3.55
C ASN A 105 -3.66 -5.80 3.06
N ASN A 106 -2.73 -6.60 2.53
CA ASN A 106 -3.03 -7.96 2.05
C ASN A 106 -2.47 -9.03 2.98
N PHE A 107 -3.35 -9.90 3.46
CA PHE A 107 -2.99 -11.02 4.31
C PHE A 107 -2.09 -12.02 3.55
N LEU A 108 -1.00 -12.43 4.21
CA LEU A 108 -0.04 -13.38 3.64
C LEU A 108 -0.64 -14.78 3.44
N THR A 109 -1.69 -15.12 4.18
CA THR A 109 -2.33 -16.44 4.17
C THR A 109 -3.84 -16.33 3.93
N ARG A 110 -4.41 -17.37 3.30
CA ARG A 110 -5.83 -17.48 2.91
C ARG A 110 -6.82 -17.36 4.07
N TYR A 111 -6.36 -17.59 5.30
CA TYR A 111 -7.13 -17.49 6.53
C TYR A 111 -6.26 -16.95 7.67
N PRO A 112 -6.81 -16.19 8.63
CA PRO A 112 -6.06 -15.53 9.69
C PRO A 112 -5.67 -16.55 10.77
N GLY A 113 -4.67 -17.38 10.48
CA GLY A 113 -3.86 -18.03 11.53
C GLY A 113 -2.63 -17.19 11.88
N ASN A 114 -2.24 -16.27 11.00
CA ASN A 114 -1.06 -15.44 11.17
C ASN A 114 -1.47 -13.97 11.24
N SER A 115 -0.98 -13.24 12.24
CA SER A 115 -1.22 -11.81 12.40
C SER A 115 -0.58 -10.97 11.28
N ALA A 116 0.29 -11.56 10.45
CA ALA A 116 1.11 -10.88 9.47
C ALA A 116 0.44 -10.68 8.10
N PHE A 117 0.57 -9.47 7.56
CA PHE A 117 0.19 -9.10 6.19
C PHE A 117 1.29 -8.30 5.51
N THR A 118 1.23 -8.20 4.18
CA THR A 118 2.05 -7.28 3.40
C THR A 118 1.34 -5.94 3.26
N ALA A 119 2.01 -4.89 3.74
CA ALA A 119 1.69 -3.50 3.46
C ALA A 119 2.42 -3.06 2.20
N VAL A 120 1.72 -2.38 1.29
CA VAL A 120 2.29 -1.82 0.07
C VAL A 120 1.96 -0.34 -0.02
N HIS A 121 3.00 0.47 -0.10
CA HIS A 121 2.92 1.92 -0.17
C HIS A 121 3.52 2.41 -1.48
N GLU A 122 2.81 3.33 -2.13
CA GLU A 122 3.20 3.87 -3.42
C GLU A 122 3.53 5.35 -3.29
N PHE A 123 4.55 5.79 -4.01
CA PHE A 123 5.01 7.17 -4.02
C PHE A 123 5.16 7.63 -5.47
N SER A 124 4.88 8.90 -5.69
CA SER A 124 5.06 9.57 -6.97
C SER A 124 5.97 10.78 -6.79
N SER A 125 6.67 11.17 -7.85
CA SER A 125 7.48 12.40 -7.88
C SER A 125 8.57 12.44 -6.80
N VAL A 126 9.19 11.29 -6.49
CA VAL A 126 10.20 11.18 -5.42
C VAL A 126 11.62 11.52 -5.86
N CYS A 127 11.83 11.93 -7.11
CA CYS A 127 13.18 12.23 -7.58
C CYS A 127 13.68 13.55 -7.01
N LYS A 128 14.98 13.58 -6.76
CA LYS A 128 15.74 14.80 -6.53
C LYS A 128 16.66 15.04 -7.72
N ASN A 129 16.55 16.20 -8.37
CA ASN A 129 17.33 16.54 -9.56
C ASN A 129 17.25 15.46 -10.67
N GLY A 130 16.07 14.87 -10.86
CA GLY A 130 15.83 13.81 -11.84
C GLY A 130 16.35 12.42 -11.44
N GLN A 131 16.93 12.26 -10.26
CA GLN A 131 17.45 10.98 -9.76
C GLN A 131 16.56 10.39 -8.66
N ALA A 132 16.26 9.10 -8.76
CA ALA A 132 15.49 8.38 -7.76
C ALA A 132 16.31 8.13 -6.47
N PRO A 133 15.66 7.91 -5.31
CA PRO A 133 16.34 7.53 -4.08
C PRO A 133 17.17 6.25 -4.23
N ILE A 134 18.34 6.17 -3.61
CA ILE A 134 19.20 4.98 -3.65
C ILE A 134 18.89 4.00 -2.51
N SER A 135 18.34 4.49 -1.39
CA SER A 135 17.91 3.64 -0.27
C SER A 135 16.81 4.30 0.54
N TRP A 136 16.18 3.51 1.40
CA TRP A 136 15.08 3.92 2.26
C TRP A 136 15.29 3.48 3.70
N ARG A 137 14.67 4.18 4.65
CA ARG A 137 14.47 3.75 6.04
C ARG A 137 13.02 3.89 6.42
N PHE A 138 12.48 2.89 7.10
CA PHE A 138 11.11 2.92 7.61
C PHE A 138 11.18 3.07 9.12
N TYR A 139 10.29 3.87 9.69
CA TYR A 139 10.29 4.08 11.14
C TYR A 139 8.89 4.34 11.63
N THR A 140 8.70 4.09 12.93
CA THR A 140 7.43 4.36 13.58
C THR A 140 7.41 5.75 14.19
N THR A 141 6.31 6.46 14.05
CA THR A 141 6.09 7.75 14.72
C THR A 141 5.25 7.63 15.99
N SER A 142 4.61 6.49 16.21
CA SER A 142 3.84 6.17 17.42
C SER A 142 3.56 4.67 17.54
N GLY A 143 3.07 4.23 18.70
CA GLY A 143 2.48 2.88 18.87
C GLY A 143 3.43 1.76 19.24
N THR A 144 4.71 2.05 19.51
CA THR A 144 5.70 1.06 19.97
C THR A 144 5.94 1.19 21.47
N ALA A 145 6.28 0.09 22.15
CA ALA A 145 6.55 0.12 23.60
C ALA A 145 7.77 0.98 23.97
N ASN A 146 8.73 1.10 23.06
CA ASN A 146 10.00 1.81 23.26
C ASN A 146 10.04 3.20 22.56
N GLY A 147 8.89 3.81 22.27
CA GLY A 147 8.81 5.16 21.71
C GLY A 147 8.98 5.25 20.20
N CYS A 148 10.05 4.67 19.62
CA CYS A 148 10.18 4.54 18.16
C CYS A 148 11.10 3.39 17.71
N TYR A 149 10.75 2.79 16.57
CA TYR A 149 11.55 1.82 15.81
C TYR A 149 12.05 2.45 14.51
N THR A 150 13.25 2.08 14.06
CA THR A 150 13.78 2.36 12.71
C THR A 150 14.41 1.12 12.11
N THR A 151 14.19 0.90 10.82
CA THR A 151 14.90 -0.12 10.07
C THR A 151 16.35 0.29 9.81
N GLY A 152 17.18 -0.68 9.41
CA GLY A 152 18.41 -0.39 8.65
C GLY A 152 18.10 0.20 7.27
N GLN A 153 19.15 0.52 6.50
CA GLN A 153 18.99 0.98 5.12
C GLN A 153 18.50 -0.15 4.22
N ILE A 154 17.43 0.14 3.49
CA ILE A 154 16.81 -0.74 2.50
C ILE A 154 17.24 -0.23 1.13
N GLN A 155 18.08 -0.98 0.43
CA GLN A 155 18.55 -0.59 -0.90
C GLN A 155 17.39 -0.57 -1.90
N ALA A 156 17.30 0.49 -2.69
CA ALA A 156 16.29 0.60 -3.71
C ALA A 156 16.72 -0.17 -4.97
N VAL A 157 15.85 -1.03 -5.47
CA VAL A 157 16.09 -1.80 -6.69
C VAL A 157 15.52 -1.03 -7.88
N GLY A 158 16.37 -0.64 -8.82
CA GLY A 158 15.98 0.02 -10.07
C GLY A 158 15.74 -0.94 -11.23
N GLY A 159 15.30 -0.41 -12.37
CA GLY A 159 15.10 -1.19 -13.60
C GLY A 159 13.89 -2.14 -13.55
N VAL A 160 13.02 -1.97 -12.55
CA VAL A 160 11.82 -2.80 -12.39
C VAL A 160 10.62 -2.19 -13.14
N SER A 161 9.69 -3.05 -13.53
CA SER A 161 8.43 -2.65 -14.16
C SER A 161 7.27 -3.38 -13.50
N ARG A 162 6.14 -2.69 -13.36
CA ARG A 162 4.96 -3.26 -12.72
C ARG A 162 4.34 -4.34 -13.60
N PRO A 163 3.77 -5.40 -13.00
CA PRO A 163 2.74 -6.19 -13.66
C PRO A 163 1.59 -5.28 -14.14
N ALA A 164 0.93 -5.68 -15.22
CA ALA A 164 -0.28 -5.00 -15.66
C ALA A 164 -1.39 -5.10 -14.59
N LYS A 165 -2.37 -4.19 -14.64
CA LYS A 165 -3.56 -4.29 -13.79
C LYS A 165 -4.32 -5.59 -14.08
N VAL A 166 -4.89 -6.17 -13.04
CA VAL A 166 -5.76 -7.34 -13.17
C VAL A 166 -7.10 -6.90 -13.77
N THR A 167 -7.59 -7.65 -14.76
CA THR A 167 -8.87 -7.41 -15.43
C THR A 167 -9.79 -8.61 -15.28
N GLY A 168 -11.07 -8.47 -15.67
CA GLY A 168 -12.05 -9.55 -15.57
C GLY A 168 -12.34 -9.98 -14.13
N VAL A 169 -12.08 -9.11 -13.14
CA VAL A 169 -12.37 -9.40 -11.74
C VAL A 169 -13.89 -9.58 -11.59
N SER A 170 -14.27 -10.71 -11.02
CA SER A 170 -15.66 -11.05 -10.70
C SER A 170 -15.73 -11.51 -9.25
N LEU A 171 -16.88 -11.24 -8.63
CA LEU A 171 -17.17 -11.57 -7.25
C LEU A 171 -18.57 -12.17 -7.19
N ARG A 172 -18.73 -13.33 -6.55
CA ARG A 172 -20.04 -13.98 -6.37
C ARG A 172 -20.10 -14.74 -5.05
N ARG A 173 -21.30 -14.88 -4.48
CA ARG A 173 -21.53 -15.79 -3.35
C ARG A 173 -21.22 -17.23 -3.79
N ASN A 174 -20.50 -17.95 -2.93
CA ASN A 174 -20.05 -19.30 -3.19
C ASN A 174 -20.90 -20.33 -2.42
N ASN A 175 -21.35 -20.00 -1.21
CA ASN A 175 -22.10 -20.93 -0.36
C ASN A 175 -22.98 -20.21 0.66
N ASP A 176 -23.76 -20.99 1.41
CA ASP A 176 -24.65 -20.46 2.45
C ASP A 176 -23.95 -19.99 3.72
N ALA A 177 -22.68 -20.34 3.90
CA ALA A 177 -21.84 -19.87 5.00
C ALA A 177 -21.29 -18.44 4.78
N GLY A 178 -21.49 -17.87 3.58
CA GLY A 178 -21.04 -16.52 3.26
C GLY A 178 -19.65 -16.39 2.71
N ASP A 179 -19.15 -17.47 2.13
CA ASP A 179 -17.94 -17.38 1.36
C ASP A 179 -18.26 -16.77 0.00
N PHE A 180 -17.32 -15.98 -0.49
CA PHE A 180 -17.38 -15.40 -1.82
C PHE A 180 -16.24 -15.97 -2.65
N GLU A 181 -16.56 -16.34 -3.89
CA GLU A 181 -15.56 -16.64 -4.89
C GLU A 181 -15.18 -15.34 -5.61
N VAL A 182 -13.88 -15.09 -5.68
CA VAL A 182 -13.27 -14.05 -6.49
C VAL A 182 -12.55 -14.75 -7.65
N ALA A 183 -12.79 -14.32 -8.88
CA ALA A 183 -12.08 -14.83 -10.07
C ALA A 183 -11.63 -13.68 -10.96
N TRP A 184 -10.56 -13.87 -11.75
CA TRP A 184 -9.96 -12.84 -12.58
C TRP A 184 -9.22 -13.42 -13.80
N SER A 185 -8.90 -12.55 -14.75
CA SER A 185 -8.04 -12.88 -15.88
C SER A 185 -6.57 -12.96 -15.47
N PRO A 186 -5.81 -13.98 -15.91
CA PRO A 186 -4.37 -14.04 -15.67
C PRO A 186 -3.63 -12.84 -16.26
N VAL A 187 -2.60 -12.37 -15.55
CA VAL A 187 -1.71 -11.29 -15.94
C VAL A 187 -0.33 -11.86 -16.27
N SER A 188 0.24 -11.46 -17.41
CA SER A 188 1.61 -11.82 -17.79
C SER A 188 2.62 -11.36 -16.73
N ARG A 189 3.63 -12.20 -16.44
CA ARG A 189 4.64 -12.00 -15.38
C ARG A 189 4.13 -12.03 -13.94
N ALA A 190 2.83 -12.20 -13.71
CA ALA A 190 2.32 -12.43 -12.36
C ALA A 190 2.66 -13.86 -11.93
N VAL A 191 3.36 -14.01 -10.80
CA VAL A 191 3.60 -15.32 -10.17
C VAL A 191 2.61 -15.58 -9.03
N ALA A 192 1.94 -14.53 -8.57
CA ALA A 192 0.89 -14.61 -7.57
C ALA A 192 -0.06 -13.41 -7.69
N TYR A 193 -1.20 -13.51 -7.01
CA TYR A 193 -2.23 -12.50 -6.90
C TYR A 193 -2.54 -12.23 -5.44
N SER A 194 -2.59 -10.95 -5.11
CA SER A 194 -2.99 -10.43 -3.82
C SER A 194 -4.47 -10.08 -3.91
N VAL A 195 -5.31 -10.91 -3.28
CA VAL A 195 -6.77 -10.74 -3.26
C VAL A 195 -7.16 -10.12 -1.92
N ILE A 196 -7.93 -9.03 -1.95
CA ILE A 196 -8.44 -8.34 -0.76
C ILE A 196 -9.96 -8.25 -0.90
N VAL A 197 -10.69 -8.72 0.11
CA VAL A 197 -12.16 -8.67 0.16
C VAL A 197 -12.59 -7.88 1.38
N GLN A 198 -13.32 -6.79 1.13
CA GLN A 198 -14.02 -6.02 2.14
C GLN A 198 -15.40 -6.64 2.40
N TYR A 199 -15.73 -6.81 3.67
CA TYR A 199 -16.98 -7.44 4.12
C TYR A 199 -17.53 -6.73 5.37
N PRO A 200 -18.85 -6.75 5.58
CA PRO A 200 -19.46 -6.13 6.75
C PRO A 200 -19.25 -6.96 8.02
N THR A 201 -19.08 -6.29 9.15
CA THR A 201 -18.88 -6.91 10.47
C THR A 201 -19.94 -6.53 11.50
N GLY A 202 -20.68 -5.44 11.27
CA GLY A 202 -21.71 -4.90 12.16
C GLY A 202 -22.35 -3.61 11.64
N THR A 203 -22.97 -2.86 12.54
CA THR A 203 -23.58 -1.54 12.32
C THR A 203 -23.24 -0.58 13.44
N ASP A 204 -23.18 0.72 13.15
CA ASP A 204 -23.35 1.76 14.17
C ASP A 204 -24.83 1.92 14.58
N GLU A 205 -25.09 2.84 15.51
CA GLU A 205 -26.42 3.11 16.08
C GLU A 205 -27.43 3.64 15.05
N VAL A 206 -26.96 4.19 13.92
CA VAL A 206 -27.80 4.74 12.85
C VAL A 206 -27.86 3.83 11.61
N GLY A 207 -27.27 2.62 11.68
CA GLY A 207 -27.37 1.57 10.67
C GLY A 207 -26.24 1.55 9.63
N ASN A 208 -25.22 2.42 9.71
CA ASN A 208 -24.09 2.38 8.79
C ASN A 208 -23.26 1.12 9.03
N PRO A 209 -22.85 0.39 7.98
CA PRO A 209 -22.08 -0.83 8.14
C PRO A 209 -20.66 -0.55 8.62
N TYR A 210 -20.24 -1.26 9.66
CA TYR A 210 -18.81 -1.48 9.91
C TYR A 210 -18.29 -2.49 8.90
N THR A 211 -17.10 -2.24 8.35
CA THR A 211 -16.44 -3.14 7.42
C THR A 211 -15.07 -3.55 7.91
N ASN A 212 -14.60 -4.69 7.42
CA ASN A 212 -13.24 -5.17 7.62
C ASN A 212 -12.75 -5.79 6.31
N VAL A 213 -11.46 -6.04 6.21
CA VAL A 213 -10.84 -6.69 5.05
C VAL A 213 -10.26 -8.04 5.45
N ARG A 214 -10.32 -8.98 4.52
CA ARG A 214 -9.60 -10.25 4.53
C ARG A 214 -8.87 -10.39 3.21
N GLY A 215 -7.95 -11.31 3.11
CA GLY A 215 -7.24 -11.51 1.87
C GLY A 215 -6.45 -12.80 1.80
N ALA A 216 -5.82 -12.99 0.67
CA ALA A 216 -4.95 -14.11 0.40
C ALA A 216 -3.89 -13.71 -0.63
N ARG A 217 -2.76 -14.42 -0.59
CA ARG A 217 -1.84 -14.54 -1.71
C ARG A 217 -2.07 -15.89 -2.39
N VAL A 218 -2.36 -15.88 -3.69
CA VAL A 218 -2.69 -17.10 -4.44
C VAL A 218 -1.98 -17.14 -5.79
N GLN A 219 -1.67 -18.32 -6.29
CA GLN A 219 -1.00 -18.48 -7.61
C GLN A 219 -1.99 -18.77 -8.75
N GLY A 220 -3.26 -19.04 -8.44
CA GLY A 220 -4.31 -19.32 -9.42
C GLY A 220 -5.03 -18.06 -9.92
N SER A 221 -6.09 -18.26 -10.70
CA SER A 221 -6.96 -17.20 -11.25
C SER A 221 -8.30 -17.06 -10.53
N SER A 222 -8.49 -17.80 -9.43
CA SER A 222 -9.63 -17.66 -8.54
C SER A 222 -9.28 -18.07 -7.10
N THR A 223 -10.08 -17.60 -6.15
CA THR A 223 -10.04 -18.04 -4.76
C THR A 223 -11.38 -17.84 -4.07
N SER A 224 -11.71 -18.72 -3.13
CA SER A 224 -12.80 -18.52 -2.18
C SER A 224 -12.28 -17.82 -0.92
N VAL A 225 -13.00 -16.79 -0.47
CA VAL A 225 -12.70 -15.98 0.73
C VAL A 225 -13.91 -15.98 1.65
N ALA A 226 -13.70 -16.32 2.93
CA ALA A 226 -14.76 -16.30 3.92
C ALA A 226 -15.12 -14.88 4.35
N THR A 227 -16.39 -14.50 4.20
CA THR A 227 -16.88 -13.14 4.54
C THR A 227 -17.96 -13.12 5.62
N THR A 228 -18.27 -14.28 6.21
CA THR A 228 -19.32 -14.49 7.23
C THR A 228 -20.74 -14.15 6.76
N THR A 229 -21.73 -14.62 7.50
CA THR A 229 -23.16 -14.35 7.25
C THR A 229 -23.69 -13.03 7.81
N ARG A 230 -22.84 -12.20 8.40
CA ARG A 230 -23.25 -10.93 8.99
C ARG A 230 -23.72 -9.95 7.90
N ARG A 231 -24.84 -9.25 8.13
CA ARG A 231 -25.36 -8.17 7.24
C ARG A 231 -25.50 -8.58 5.78
N GLN A 232 -26.51 -9.39 5.47
CA GLN A 232 -26.79 -9.85 4.10
C GLN A 232 -27.28 -8.71 3.18
N ASP A 233 -27.74 -7.62 3.77
CA ASP A 233 -28.18 -6.39 3.12
C ASP A 233 -27.03 -5.52 2.57
N VAL A 234 -25.77 -5.84 2.90
CA VAL A 234 -24.59 -5.04 2.53
C VAL A 234 -23.72 -5.79 1.54
N GLN A 235 -23.33 -5.11 0.46
CA GLN A 235 -22.45 -5.68 -0.56
C GLN A 235 -21.05 -6.00 -0.02
N ARG A 236 -20.45 -7.07 -0.55
CA ARG A 236 -19.02 -7.35 -0.41
C ARG A 236 -18.30 -6.72 -1.59
N LYS A 237 -17.04 -6.32 -1.38
CA LYS A 237 -16.21 -5.74 -2.44
C LYS A 237 -14.87 -6.45 -2.51
N ALA A 238 -14.37 -6.71 -3.70
CA ALA A 238 -13.08 -7.34 -3.92
C ALA A 238 -12.16 -6.51 -4.81
N ILE A 239 -10.88 -6.55 -4.49
CA ILE A 239 -9.78 -6.00 -5.28
C ILE A 239 -8.73 -7.10 -5.45
N VAL A 240 -8.11 -7.16 -6.63
CA VAL A 240 -7.04 -8.10 -6.94
C VAL A 240 -5.85 -7.36 -7.54
N HIS A 241 -4.66 -7.57 -6.97
CA HIS A 241 -3.40 -7.10 -7.54
C HIS A 241 -2.58 -8.28 -8.07
N ALA A 242 -1.93 -8.08 -9.21
CA ALA A 242 -0.91 -9.00 -9.69
C ALA A 242 0.42 -8.71 -8.98
N VAL A 243 1.19 -9.76 -8.69
CA VAL A 243 2.50 -9.68 -8.05
C VAL A 243 3.51 -10.50 -8.84
N ASP A 244 4.64 -9.90 -9.22
CA ASP A 244 5.71 -10.61 -9.93
C ASP A 244 6.67 -11.36 -9.00
N SER A 245 7.67 -12.02 -9.59
CA SER A 245 8.70 -12.80 -8.89
C SER A 245 9.61 -11.95 -8.00
N GLN A 246 9.78 -10.66 -8.28
CA GLN A 246 10.53 -9.73 -7.44
C GLN A 246 9.69 -9.29 -6.23
N GLY A 247 8.37 -9.39 -6.34
CA GLY A 247 7.40 -8.94 -5.37
C GLY A 247 6.88 -7.54 -5.64
N VAL A 248 7.02 -7.03 -6.87
CA VAL A 248 6.41 -5.77 -7.33
C VAL A 248 4.93 -6.04 -7.63
N TRP A 249 4.06 -5.18 -7.14
CA TRP A 249 2.64 -5.25 -7.38
C TRP A 249 2.23 -4.37 -8.56
N SER A 250 1.19 -4.79 -9.27
CA SER A 250 0.46 -3.91 -10.19
C SER A 250 0.07 -2.61 -9.48
N LEU A 251 0.01 -1.50 -10.21
CA LEU A 251 -0.27 -0.18 -9.64
C LEU A 251 -1.53 -0.22 -8.77
N THR A 252 -1.40 0.13 -7.49
CA THR A 252 -2.45 -0.13 -6.51
C THR A 252 -3.55 0.92 -6.54
N SER A 253 -3.31 2.09 -7.15
CA SER A 253 -4.33 3.12 -7.38
C SER A 253 -5.28 2.82 -8.55
N ASP A 254 -4.88 1.96 -9.49
CA ASP A 254 -5.65 1.73 -10.74
C ASP A 254 -6.66 0.59 -10.65
N VAL A 255 -6.67 -0.13 -9.54
CA VAL A 255 -7.59 -1.25 -9.32
C VAL A 255 -8.93 -0.74 -8.83
N GLN A 256 -10.01 -1.26 -9.41
CA GLN A 256 -11.37 -0.92 -9.02
C GLN A 256 -11.96 -2.04 -8.18
N ALA A 257 -12.69 -1.64 -7.13
CA ALA A 257 -13.42 -2.58 -6.30
C ALA A 257 -14.63 -3.15 -7.06
N VAL A 258 -14.70 -4.47 -7.18
CA VAL A 258 -15.85 -5.17 -7.75
C VAL A 258 -16.79 -5.57 -6.63
N ALA A 259 -18.05 -5.15 -6.72
CA ALA A 259 -19.05 -5.40 -5.69
C ALA A 259 -19.96 -6.57 -6.06
N ALA A 260 -20.42 -7.30 -5.04
CA ALA A 260 -21.44 -8.32 -5.17
C ALA A 260 -22.35 -8.32 -3.95
N SER A 261 -23.64 -8.57 -4.20
CA SER A 261 -24.62 -8.79 -3.14
C SER A 261 -24.43 -10.16 -2.49
N TRP A 262 -24.98 -10.30 -1.28
CA TRP A 262 -25.24 -11.60 -0.69
C TRP A 262 -26.25 -12.40 -1.52
#